data_AF-A0A7C4RMH2-F1
#
_entry.id   AF-A0A7C4RMH2-F1
#
_cell.length_a   1.000
_cell.length_b   1.000
_cell.length_c   1.000
_cell.angle_alpha   90.00
_cell.angle_beta   90.00
_cell.angle_gamma   90.00
#
_symmetry.space_group_name_H-M   'P 1'
#
loop_
_entity.id
_entity.type
_entity.pdbx_description
1 polymer ?
#
loop_
_entity_poly.entity_id
_entity_poly.type
_entity_poly.pdbx_seq_one_letter_code
_entity_poly.pdbx_strand_id
1 'polypeptide(L)'
;MRLRKPVRPFKKDLSDALTKYTPYSYKNNGKYLYPCKECLGKGYFYDPNEYPDPIEGYKCVTKIKCKECGGKGFSNKISDRKCFEEWQKKKIAEYLSEVKKYRNEKKILLQIKKKLNTEEIEVLRKYSYPLL
;
A
#
# COMPACT_ATOMS: atom_id res chain seq x y z
N MET A 1 -19.43 1.14 -15.73
CA MET A 1 -18.45 1.06 -14.62
C MET A 1 -18.41 -0.34 -14.03
N ARG A 2 -17.23 -1.00 -14.00
CA ARG A 2 -17.05 -2.24 -13.23
C ARG A 2 -16.58 -1.85 -11.82
N LEU A 3 -17.38 -2.12 -10.79
CA LEU A 3 -16.91 -2.02 -9.41
C LEU A 3 -15.74 -2.98 -9.20
N ARG A 4 -14.56 -2.45 -8.88
CA ARG A 4 -13.40 -3.27 -8.57
C ARG A 4 -13.50 -3.72 -7.13
N LYS A 5 -13.45 -5.04 -6.92
CA LYS A 5 -13.38 -5.62 -5.58
C LYS A 5 -12.03 -5.24 -4.96
N PRO A 6 -12.00 -4.67 -3.74
CA PRO A 6 -10.76 -4.42 -3.02
C PRO A 6 -9.94 -5.70 -2.88
N VAL A 7 -8.63 -5.60 -3.11
CA VAL A 7 -7.70 -6.72 -3.01
C VAL A 7 -7.10 -6.71 -1.62
N ARG A 8 -7.06 -7.90 -1.00
CA ARG A 8 -6.46 -8.05 0.33
C ARG A 8 -4.97 -7.68 0.28
N PRO A 9 -4.46 -6.82 1.18
CA PRO A 9 -3.07 -6.36 1.10
C PRO A 9 -2.08 -7.48 1.41
N PHE A 10 -2.37 -8.38 2.35
CA PHE A 10 -1.56 -9.55 2.73
C PHE A 10 -2.41 -10.60 3.46
N LYS A 11 -1.90 -11.83 3.57
CA LYS A 11 -2.46 -12.92 4.39
C LYS A 11 -2.42 -12.51 5.88
N LYS A 12 -3.17 -13.20 6.76
CA LYS A 12 -3.41 -12.75 8.15
C LYS A 12 -2.13 -12.60 8.99
N ASP A 13 -1.01 -13.15 8.56
CA ASP A 13 0.23 -13.24 9.29
C ASP A 13 1.20 -12.07 9.02
N LEU A 14 1.95 -11.69 10.05
CA LEU A 14 2.99 -10.65 9.98
C LEU A 14 4.11 -11.01 8.99
N SER A 15 4.37 -12.31 8.80
CA SER A 15 5.38 -12.83 7.89
C SER A 15 5.06 -12.54 6.42
N ASP A 16 3.81 -12.70 5.99
CA ASP A 16 3.38 -12.35 4.62
C ASP A 16 3.48 -10.84 4.37
N ALA A 17 3.12 -10.01 5.35
CA ALA A 17 3.30 -8.57 5.27
C ALA A 17 4.78 -8.17 5.13
N LEU A 18 5.67 -8.78 5.91
CA LEU A 18 7.12 -8.57 5.79
C LEU A 18 7.63 -8.97 4.41
N THR A 19 7.29 -10.18 3.96
CA THR A 19 7.77 -10.71 2.67
C THR A 19 7.33 -9.83 1.49
N LYS A 20 6.10 -9.30 1.54
CA LYS A 20 5.54 -8.51 0.45
C LYS A 20 6.03 -7.06 0.42
N TYR A 21 6.29 -6.45 1.58
CA TYR A 21 6.59 -5.02 1.69
C TYR A 21 8.03 -4.70 2.05
N THR A 22 8.84 -5.71 2.34
CA THR A 22 10.28 -5.54 2.50
C THR A 22 10.99 -6.36 1.41
N PRO A 23 11.49 -5.72 0.33
CA PRO A 23 12.10 -6.43 -0.80
C PRO A 23 13.36 -7.20 -0.44
N TYR A 24 13.91 -6.96 0.76
CA TYR A 24 15.04 -7.68 1.34
C TYR A 24 14.67 -8.21 2.73
N SER A 25 13.47 -8.79 2.88
CA SER A 25 13.08 -9.51 4.10
C SER A 25 14.12 -10.57 4.42
N TYR A 26 15.12 -10.21 5.22
CA TYR A 26 16.28 -11.04 5.45
C TYR A 26 16.01 -11.89 6.69
N LYS A 27 15.90 -13.20 6.49
CA LYS A 27 15.98 -14.16 7.59
C LYS A 27 17.44 -14.26 7.99
N ASN A 28 17.83 -13.59 9.07
CA ASN A 28 19.14 -13.83 9.68
C ASN A 28 18.97 -14.88 10.79
N ASN A 29 19.62 -16.04 10.68
CA ASN A 29 19.57 -17.10 11.69
C ASN A 29 18.13 -17.44 12.15
N GLY A 30 17.19 -17.52 11.21
CA GLY A 30 15.78 -17.83 11.50
C GLY A 30 14.96 -16.70 12.13
N LYS A 31 15.52 -15.51 12.35
CA LYS A 31 14.80 -14.34 12.86
C LYS A 31 14.51 -13.34 11.73
N TYR A 32 13.27 -12.87 11.66
CA TYR A 32 12.88 -11.79 10.76
C TYR A 32 13.46 -10.46 11.26
N LEU A 33 14.09 -9.71 10.36
CA LEU A 33 14.39 -8.30 10.57
C LEU A 33 13.19 -7.46 10.14
N TYR A 34 12.89 -6.44 10.93
CA TYR A 34 11.80 -5.49 10.68
C TYR A 34 12.36 -4.25 9.97
N PRO A 35 11.56 -3.60 9.11
CA PRO A 35 11.99 -2.34 8.49
C PRO A 35 12.28 -1.31 9.58
N CYS A 36 13.42 -0.63 9.45
CA CYS A 36 13.81 0.41 10.39
C CYS A 36 12.76 1.52 10.39
N LYS A 37 12.25 1.90 11.57
CA LYS A 37 11.18 2.90 11.70
C LYS A 37 11.62 4.29 11.23
N GLU A 38 12.90 4.62 11.36
CA GLU A 38 13.42 5.93 10.98
C GLU A 38 13.49 6.12 9.46
N CYS A 39 14.11 5.16 8.75
CA CYS A 39 14.25 5.25 7.29
C CYS A 39 13.16 4.48 6.52
N LEU A 40 12.17 3.95 7.23
CA LEU A 40 11.03 3.19 6.69
C LEU A 40 11.46 2.07 5.73
N GLY A 41 12.53 1.34 6.06
CA GLY A 41 13.04 0.26 5.21
C GLY A 41 14.04 0.67 4.12
N LYS A 42 14.24 1.97 3.86
CA LYS A 42 15.08 2.45 2.74
C LYS A 42 16.58 2.26 3.00
N GLY A 43 17.00 2.37 4.25
CA GLY A 43 18.41 2.38 4.65
C GLY A 43 19.09 3.75 4.51
N TYR A 44 18.46 4.73 3.89
CA TYR A 44 19.00 6.06 3.67
C TYR A 44 17.91 7.13 3.71
N PHE A 45 18.35 8.38 3.82
CA PHE A 45 17.59 9.59 3.60
C PHE A 45 18.19 10.33 2.41
N TYR A 46 17.38 11.07 1.65
CA TYR A 46 17.92 12.01 0.69
C TYR A 46 18.48 13.22 1.44
N ASP A 47 19.57 13.80 0.95
CA ASP A 47 20.13 15.02 1.53
C ASP A 47 19.06 16.13 1.46
N PRO A 48 18.66 16.73 2.61
CA PRO A 48 17.65 17.77 2.61
C PRO A 48 18.09 19.07 1.94
N ASN A 49 19.39 19.25 1.70
CA ASN A 49 19.94 20.45 1.05
C ASN A 49 20.02 20.31 -0.48
N GLU A 50 19.77 19.12 -1.02
CA GLU A 50 19.76 18.87 -2.44
C GLU A 50 18.32 18.75 -2.94
N TYR A 51 17.99 19.52 -3.97
CA TYR A 51 16.70 19.45 -4.61
C TYR A 51 16.67 18.32 -5.66
N PRO A 52 15.55 17.60 -5.79
CA PRO A 52 15.40 16.63 -6.87
C PRO A 52 15.44 17.34 -8.23
N ASP A 53 16.10 16.71 -9.19
CA ASP A 53 16.12 17.17 -10.57
C ASP A 53 14.70 17.06 -11.18
N PRO A 54 14.24 18.04 -11.98
CA PRO A 54 12.90 17.99 -12.58
C PRO A 54 12.69 16.85 -13.58
N ILE A 55 13.75 16.31 -14.19
CA ILE A 55 13.70 15.25 -15.20
C ILE A 55 13.99 13.88 -14.55
N GLU A 56 15.09 13.78 -13.82
CA GLU A 56 15.57 12.53 -13.22
C GLU A 56 15.09 12.30 -11.78
N GLY A 57 14.43 13.29 -11.17
CA GLY A 57 13.94 13.23 -9.80
C GLY A 57 15.08 13.08 -8.80
N TYR A 58 14.95 12.10 -7.89
CA TYR A 58 15.92 11.85 -6.83
C TYR A 58 17.09 10.94 -7.23
N LYS A 59 17.26 10.67 -8.53
CA LYS A 59 18.28 9.72 -9.02
C LYS A 59 19.71 10.16 -8.70
N CYS A 60 19.96 11.46 -8.82
CA CYS A 60 21.26 12.08 -8.58
C CYS A 60 21.40 12.73 -7.20
N VAL A 61 20.34 12.69 -6.38
CA VAL A 61 20.36 13.26 -5.03
C VAL A 61 21.18 12.36 -4.09
N THR A 62 22.07 12.99 -3.33
CA THR A 62 22.92 12.33 -2.35
C THR A 62 22.10 11.54 -1.34
N LYS A 63 22.52 10.30 -1.08
CA LYS A 63 21.86 9.38 -0.12
C LYS A 63 22.67 9.31 1.17
N ILE A 64 22.15 9.95 2.21
CA ILE A 64 22.71 9.90 3.56
C ILE A 64 22.29 8.59 4.22
N LYS A 65 23.26 7.77 4.64
CA LYS A 65 22.96 6.51 5.34
C LYS A 65 22.19 6.77 6.63
N CYS A 66 21.15 5.97 6.86
CA CYS A 66 20.41 6.02 8.12
C CYS A 66 21.32 5.54 9.26
N LYS A 67 21.52 6.41 10.26
CA LYS A 67 22.36 6.14 11.43
C LYS A 67 21.81 4.98 12.27
N GLU A 68 20.50 4.90 12.43
CA GLU A 68 19.86 3.89 13.27
C GLU A 68 20.01 2.44 12.78
N CYS A 69 20.05 2.25 11.46
CA CYS A 69 20.23 0.93 10.86
C CYS A 69 21.58 0.78 10.14
N GLY A 70 22.46 1.78 10.22
CA GLY A 70 23.77 1.79 9.56
C GLY A 70 23.69 1.58 8.04
N GLY A 71 22.68 2.12 7.37
CA GLY A 71 22.51 1.90 5.92
C GLY A 71 21.72 0.65 5.51
N LYS A 72 21.42 -0.27 6.45
CA LYS A 72 20.83 -1.58 6.12
C LYS A 72 19.36 -1.53 5.74
N GLY A 73 18.60 -0.56 6.25
CA GLY A 73 17.14 -0.48 6.09
C GLY A 73 16.35 -1.33 7.07
N PHE A 74 16.97 -2.28 7.77
CA PHE A 74 16.30 -3.21 8.68
C PHE A 74 16.99 -3.28 10.04
N SER A 75 16.23 -3.68 11.06
CA SER A 75 16.77 -3.96 12.38
C SER A 75 16.01 -5.06 13.11
N ASN A 76 16.58 -5.54 14.22
CA ASN A 76 15.95 -6.46 15.16
C ASN A 76 15.38 -5.73 16.40
N LYS A 77 15.33 -4.40 16.38
CA LYS A 77 14.84 -3.57 17.50
C LYS A 77 13.35 -3.84 17.72
N ILE A 78 12.95 -3.93 18.99
CA ILE A 78 11.55 -4.13 19.38
C ILE A 78 10.67 -2.95 18.91
N SER A 79 11.23 -1.73 18.91
CA SER A 79 10.54 -0.53 18.42
C SER A 79 10.19 -0.61 16.93
N ASP A 80 11.11 -1.12 16.10
CA ASP A 80 10.89 -1.29 14.66
C ASP A 80 9.83 -2.36 14.39
N ARG A 81 9.86 -3.45 15.17
CA ARG A 81 8.79 -4.45 15.14
C ARG A 81 7.42 -3.86 15.46
N LYS A 82 7.30 -3.13 16.58
CA LYS A 82 6.02 -2.52 17.00
C LYS A 82 5.50 -1.54 15.95
N CYS A 83 6.38 -0.69 15.41
CA CYS A 83 6.03 0.24 14.35
C CYS A 83 5.49 -0.49 13.11
N PHE A 84 6.12 -1.60 12.71
CA PHE A 84 5.66 -2.40 11.58
C PHE A 84 4.31 -3.10 11.86
N GLU A 85 4.10 -3.62 13.07
CA GLU A 85 2.83 -4.21 13.49
C GLU A 85 1.68 -3.18 13.49
N GLU A 86 1.94 -1.95 13.94
CA GLU A 86 0.97 -0.85 13.89
C GLU A 86 0.64 -0.45 12.44
N TRP A 87 1.66 -0.33 11.60
CA TRP A 87 1.47 -0.09 10.17
C TRP A 87 0.63 -1.21 9.53
N GLN A 88 0.88 -2.47 9.88
CA GLN A 88 0.12 -3.62 9.39
C GLN A 88 -1.36 -3.51 9.80
N LYS A 89 -1.63 -3.20 11.08
CA LYS A 89 -3.00 -3.00 11.59
C LYS A 89 -3.71 -1.90 10.82
N LYS A 90 -3.03 -0.77 10.56
CA LYS A 90 -3.58 0.34 9.77
C LYS A 90 -3.95 -0.10 8.34
N LYS A 91 -3.07 -0.85 7.67
CA LYS A 91 -3.34 -1.37 6.31
C LYS A 91 -4.52 -2.34 6.26
N ILE A 92 -4.68 -3.18 7.29
CA ILE A 92 -5.86 -4.04 7.42
C ILE A 92 -7.12 -3.19 7.60
N ALA A 93 -7.08 -2.17 8.46
CA ALA A 93 -8.23 -1.29 8.71
C ALA A 93 -8.65 -0.53 7.44
N GLU A 94 -7.69 0.01 6.68
CA GLU A 94 -7.93 0.65 5.38
C GLU A 94 -8.64 -0.32 4.42
N TYR A 95 -8.13 -1.53 4.26
CA TYR A 95 -8.75 -2.57 3.42
C TYR A 95 -10.18 -2.91 3.88
N LEU A 96 -10.42 -3.05 5.18
CA LEU A 96 -11.77 -3.34 5.70
C LEU A 96 -12.75 -2.20 5.41
N SER A 97 -12.29 -0.95 5.50
CA SER A 97 -13.07 0.23 5.13
C SER A 97 -13.43 0.22 3.64
N GLU A 98 -12.47 -0.08 2.77
CA GLU A 98 -12.71 -0.22 1.32
C GLU A 98 -13.69 -1.36 1.01
N VAL A 99 -13.58 -2.51 1.68
CA VAL A 99 -14.52 -3.62 1.52
C VAL A 99 -15.93 -3.20 1.92
N LYS A 100 -16.09 -2.42 2.99
CA LYS A 100 -17.39 -1.89 3.41
C LYS A 100 -17.98 -0.96 2.35
N LYS A 101 -17.18 -0.03 1.81
CA LYS A 101 -17.58 0.86 0.70
C LYS A 101 -18.01 0.07 -0.53
N TYR A 102 -17.18 -0.86 -0.99
CA TYR A 102 -17.48 -1.74 -2.12
C TYR A 102 -18.79 -2.53 -1.92
N ARG A 103 -19.05 -3.06 -0.72
CA ARG A 103 -20.30 -3.78 -0.42
C ARG A 103 -21.51 -2.86 -0.53
N ASN A 104 -21.41 -1.63 -0.02
CA ASN A 104 -22.49 -0.64 -0.11
C ASN A 104 -22.76 -0.26 -1.56
N GLU A 105 -21.72 0.09 -2.33
CA GLU A 105 -21.83 0.43 -3.76
C GLU A 105 -22.41 -0.73 -4.57
N LYS A 106 -21.96 -1.96 -4.30
CA LYS A 106 -22.49 -3.16 -4.96
C LYS A 106 -23.98 -3.35 -4.64
N LYS A 107 -24.41 -3.11 -3.41
CA LYS A 107 -25.83 -3.18 -3.02
C LYS A 107 -26.65 -2.15 -3.79
N ILE A 108 -26.16 -0.91 -3.90
CA ILE A 108 -26.82 0.17 -4.65
C ILE A 108 -26.92 -0.20 -6.13
N LEU A 109 -25.82 -0.67 -6.76
CA LEU A 109 -25.86 -1.10 -8.16
C LEU A 109 -26.86 -2.24 -8.40
N LEU A 110 -26.96 -3.20 -7.47
CA LEU A 110 -27.95 -4.28 -7.58
C LEU A 110 -29.38 -3.75 -7.47
N GLN A 111 -29.63 -2.74 -6.64
CA GLN A 111 -30.95 -2.10 -6.53
C GLN A 111 -31.28 -1.32 -7.80
N ILE A 112 -30.33 -0.55 -8.34
CA ILE A 112 -30.50 0.19 -9.60
C ILE A 112 -30.80 -0.78 -10.74
N LYS A 113 -30.02 -1.86 -10.86
CA LYS A 113 -30.22 -2.87 -11.92
C LYS A 113 -31.61 -3.53 -11.87
N LYS A 114 -32.22 -3.65 -10.69
CA LYS A 114 -33.59 -4.18 -10.55
C LYS A 114 -34.68 -3.20 -11.00
N LYS A 115 -34.40 -1.90 -10.96
CA LYS A 115 -35.34 -0.85 -11.35
C LYS A 115 -35.25 -0.49 -12.82
N LEU A 116 -34.08 -0.67 -13.42
CA LEU A 116 -33.86 -0.36 -14.83
C LEU A 116 -34.54 -1.40 -15.73
N ASN A 117 -35.24 -0.93 -16.76
CA ASN A 117 -35.74 -1.77 -17.84
C ASN A 117 -34.62 -2.06 -18.86
N THR A 118 -34.89 -2.96 -19.82
CA THR A 118 -33.90 -3.42 -20.79
C THR A 118 -33.38 -2.31 -21.70
N GLU A 119 -34.25 -1.37 -22.08
CA GLU A 119 -33.93 -0.23 -22.96
C GLU A 119 -33.03 0.79 -22.24
N GLU A 120 -33.33 1.11 -20.98
CA GLU A 120 -32.52 1.99 -20.14
C GLU A 120 -31.11 1.43 -19.91
N ILE A 121 -30.98 0.10 -19.77
CA ILE A 121 -29.68 -0.58 -19.65
C ILE A 121 -28.87 -0.44 -20.96
N GLU A 122 -29.52 -0.54 -22.11
CA GLU A 122 -28.86 -0.36 -23.42
C GLU A 122 -28.39 1.07 -23.64
N VAL A 123 -29.23 2.07 -23.30
CA VAL A 123 -28.84 3.48 -23.34
C VAL A 123 -27.63 3.74 -22.44
N LEU A 124 -27.65 3.24 -21.20
CA LEU A 124 -26.51 3.35 -20.30
C LEU A 124 -25.26 2.67 -20.87
N ARG A 125 -25.37 1.50 -21.49
CA ARG A 125 -24.20 0.84 -22.13
C ARG A 125 -23.64 1.65 -23.30
N LYS A 126 -24.51 2.25 -24.10
CA LYS A 126 -24.15 3.02 -25.29
C LYS A 126 -23.47 4.35 -24.94
N TYR A 127 -23.89 5.01 -23.87
CA TYR A 127 -23.41 6.36 -23.50
C TYR A 127 -22.51 6.42 -22.26
N SER A 128 -22.25 5.29 -21.58
CA SER A 128 -21.30 5.24 -20.47
C SER A 128 -19.84 4.97 -20.92
N TYR A 129 -19.20 5.91 -21.65
CA TYR A 129 -17.78 6.38 -21.48
C TYR A 129 -17.21 7.13 -22.71
N PRO A 130 -16.23 8.06 -22.55
CA PRO A 130 -15.70 8.66 -21.32
C PRO A 130 -16.18 10.11 -21.15
N LEU A 131 -16.69 10.45 -19.97
CA LEU A 131 -16.62 11.84 -19.51
C LEU A 131 -15.26 11.99 -18.82
N LEU A 132 -14.42 12.82 -19.44
CA LEU A 132 -13.07 13.22 -19.05
C LEU A 132 -12.99 13.64 -17.58
#